data_AF-A0A1S0UJG8-F1
#
_entry.id   AF-A0A1S0UJG8-F1
#
_cell.length_a   1.000
_cell.length_b   1.000
_cell.length_c   1.000
_cell.angle_alpha   90.00
_cell.angle_beta   90.00
_cell.angle_gamma   90.00
#
_symmetry.space_group_name_H-M   'P 1'
#
loop_
_entity.id
_entity.type
_entity.pdbx_description
1 polymer ?
#
loop_
_entity_poly.entity_id
_entity_poly.type
_entity_poly.pdbx_seq_one_letter_code
_entity_poly.pdbx_strand_id
1 'polypeptide(L)'
;MCTAVEKGVIYRRNDPGTTREEWCNWPDMPFEEMDNTLNVQQYIQQCIHKDPSDVDTILKVPPGQEEGVWKYEHVRQFCMQLNGLTLLLQCSAIDYTRHTLDGAAALLNSNKYFPSRISIKESSIAKIGSVCRRIYRIFSHAYFHHPELFENFETETHLCRRFTVFVKKYNLMANEHLIVPILEQKLNHP
;
A
#
# COMPACT_ATOMS: atom_id res chain seq x y z
N MET A 1 6.66 -45.73 -10.87
CA MET A 1 7.15 -45.20 -9.58
C MET A 1 6.82 -43.71 -9.58
N CYS A 2 5.87 -43.29 -8.75
CA CYS A 2 5.47 -41.89 -8.64
C CYS A 2 6.45 -41.22 -7.67
N THR A 3 7.35 -40.38 -8.18
CA THR A 3 8.23 -39.56 -7.34
C THR A 3 7.38 -38.46 -6.72
N ALA A 4 7.12 -38.58 -5.41
CA ALA A 4 6.56 -37.50 -4.63
C ALA A 4 7.54 -36.32 -4.69
N VAL A 5 7.12 -35.21 -5.29
CA VAL A 5 7.84 -33.95 -5.20
C VAL A 5 7.80 -33.54 -3.74
N GLU A 6 8.94 -33.56 -3.05
CA GLU A 6 9.07 -32.97 -1.72
C GLU A 6 8.60 -31.51 -1.84
N LYS A 7 7.47 -31.18 -1.19
CA LYS A 7 7.02 -29.79 -1.05
C LYS A 7 8.02 -29.10 -0.12
N GLY A 8 9.12 -28.61 -0.70
CA GLY A 8 10.06 -27.76 0.01
C GLY A 8 9.31 -26.57 0.60
N VAL A 9 9.61 -26.25 1.86
CA VAL A 9 9.04 -25.09 2.54
C VAL A 9 9.47 -23.83 1.77
N ILE A 10 8.53 -23.12 1.16
CA ILE A 10 8.81 -21.87 0.44
C ILE A 10 8.87 -20.73 1.45
N TYR A 11 10.06 -20.16 1.64
CA TYR A 11 10.25 -18.98 2.46
C TYR A 11 10.02 -17.71 1.64
N ARG A 12 8.96 -16.96 1.97
CA ARG A 12 8.65 -15.65 1.37
C ARG A 12 9.52 -14.54 1.96
N ARG A 13 10.80 -14.52 1.59
CA ARG A 13 11.79 -13.51 2.00
C ARG A 13 12.57 -13.00 0.79
N ASN A 14 12.99 -11.75 0.84
CA ASN A 14 13.92 -11.20 -0.15
C ASN A 14 15.33 -11.36 0.39
N ASP A 15 16.23 -11.89 -0.42
CA ASP A 15 17.63 -12.09 -0.05
C ASP A 15 18.42 -10.77 -0.16
N PRO A 16 19.54 -10.63 0.56
CA PRO A 16 20.41 -9.48 0.38
C PRO A 16 20.85 -9.35 -1.09
N GLY A 17 20.56 -8.20 -1.69
CA GLY A 17 20.88 -7.92 -3.10
C GLY A 17 19.75 -8.25 -4.09
N THR A 18 18.57 -8.69 -3.64
CA THR A 18 17.38 -8.85 -4.51
C THR A 18 17.11 -7.57 -5.29
N THR A 19 16.98 -7.70 -6.60
CA THR A 19 16.68 -6.60 -7.51
C THR A 19 15.27 -6.06 -7.26
N ARG A 20 14.93 -4.90 -7.83
CA ARG A 20 13.59 -4.33 -7.67
C ARG A 20 12.54 -5.19 -8.36
N GLU A 21 12.91 -5.78 -9.48
CA GLU A 21 12.09 -6.62 -10.34
C GLU A 21 11.76 -7.96 -9.66
N GLU A 22 12.70 -8.50 -8.88
CA GLU A 22 12.54 -9.74 -8.12
C GLU A 22 11.99 -9.51 -6.70
N TRP A 23 11.86 -8.25 -6.28
CA TRP A 23 11.44 -7.90 -4.92
C TRP A 23 10.01 -8.40 -4.63
N CYS A 24 9.88 -9.26 -3.63
CA CYS A 24 8.63 -9.93 -3.26
C CYS A 24 8.02 -10.81 -4.38
N ASN A 25 8.81 -11.21 -5.37
CA ASN A 25 8.38 -12.11 -6.45
C ASN A 25 8.41 -13.58 -6.01
N TRP A 26 7.58 -13.93 -5.03
CA TRP A 26 7.45 -15.30 -4.54
C TRP A 26 6.29 -16.03 -5.21
N PRO A 27 6.32 -17.37 -5.31
CA PRO A 27 5.19 -18.15 -5.81
C PRO A 27 3.91 -17.85 -5.05
N ASP A 28 2.79 -17.74 -5.77
CA ASP A 28 1.45 -17.49 -5.20
C ASP A 28 1.09 -18.53 -4.14
N MET A 29 0.47 -18.05 -3.06
CA MET A 29 0.03 -18.86 -1.93
C MET A 29 -1.36 -18.34 -1.48
N PRO A 30 -2.32 -19.23 -1.19
CA PRO A 30 -3.59 -18.83 -0.57
C PRO A 30 -3.37 -18.14 0.77
N PHE A 31 -4.24 -17.20 1.15
CA PHE A 31 -4.09 -16.47 2.40
C PHE A 31 -4.13 -17.40 3.62
N GLU A 32 -4.95 -18.44 3.56
CA GLU A 32 -5.16 -19.44 4.62
C GLU A 32 -3.90 -20.29 4.87
N GLU A 33 -3.02 -20.41 3.87
CA GLU A 33 -1.76 -21.15 3.98
C GLU A 33 -0.61 -20.28 4.52
N MET A 34 -0.82 -18.95 4.63
CA MET A 34 0.20 -18.03 5.14
C MET A 34 0.22 -18.00 6.68
N ASP A 35 0.95 -18.93 7.27
CA ASP A 35 1.13 -19.02 8.73
C ASP A 35 2.33 -18.19 9.22
N ASN A 36 2.24 -16.86 9.13
CA ASN A 36 3.23 -15.96 9.70
C ASN A 36 2.67 -14.57 10.03
N THR A 37 3.38 -13.80 10.86
CA THR A 37 2.96 -12.46 11.31
C THR A 37 2.97 -11.38 10.21
N LEU A 38 3.52 -11.68 9.04
CA LEU A 38 3.55 -10.81 7.86
C LEU A 38 2.57 -11.27 6.77
N ASN A 39 1.69 -12.24 7.05
CA ASN A 39 0.76 -12.81 6.07
C ASN A 39 -0.08 -11.74 5.34
N VAL A 40 -0.64 -10.77 6.07
CA VAL A 40 -1.42 -9.67 5.47
C VAL A 40 -0.55 -8.82 4.55
N GLN A 41 0.66 -8.47 4.97
CA GLN A 41 1.60 -7.71 4.15
C GLN A 41 1.95 -8.48 2.86
N GLN A 42 2.30 -9.76 2.99
CA GLN A 42 2.66 -10.62 1.87
C GLN A 42 1.50 -10.82 0.90
N TYR A 43 0.28 -10.99 1.42
CA TYR A 43 -0.91 -11.14 0.60
C TYR A 43 -1.24 -9.87 -0.18
N ILE A 44 -1.16 -8.70 0.45
CA ILE A 44 -1.32 -7.41 -0.24
C ILE A 44 -0.26 -7.27 -1.35
N GLN A 45 1.00 -7.58 -1.05
CA GLN A 45 2.10 -7.50 -2.03
C GLN A 45 1.90 -8.46 -3.20
N GLN A 46 1.46 -9.70 -2.94
CA GLN A 46 1.13 -10.67 -3.98
C GLN A 46 0.00 -10.17 -4.89
N CYS A 47 -1.09 -9.64 -4.32
CA CYS A 47 -2.20 -9.11 -5.12
C CYS A 47 -1.74 -7.94 -6.01
N ILE A 48 -0.91 -7.04 -5.48
CA ILE A 48 -0.35 -5.91 -6.22
C ILE A 48 0.58 -6.38 -7.35
N HIS A 49 1.43 -7.37 -7.08
CA HIS A 49 2.37 -7.90 -8.06
C HIS A 49 1.63 -8.62 -9.20
N LYS A 50 0.53 -9.30 -8.89
CA LYS A 50 -0.31 -9.99 -9.86
C LYS A 50 -1.00 -9.03 -10.83
N ASP A 51 -1.64 -7.99 -10.30
CA ASP A 51 -2.26 -6.93 -11.11
C ASP A 51 -2.46 -5.67 -10.25
N PRO A 52 -1.63 -4.62 -10.41
CA PRO A 52 -1.78 -3.39 -9.62
C PRO A 52 -3.07 -2.61 -9.96
N SER A 53 -3.69 -2.87 -11.11
CA SER A 53 -4.90 -2.20 -11.58
C SER A 53 -6.19 -2.79 -10.99
N ASP A 54 -6.15 -4.05 -10.51
CA ASP A 54 -7.27 -4.75 -9.87
C ASP A 54 -7.46 -4.31 -8.41
N VAL A 55 -7.95 -3.08 -8.26
CA VAL A 55 -8.21 -2.44 -6.97
C VAL A 55 -9.22 -3.23 -6.13
N ASP A 56 -10.21 -3.86 -6.79
CA ASP A 56 -11.29 -4.56 -6.10
C ASP A 56 -10.76 -5.82 -5.41
N THR A 57 -9.90 -6.60 -6.10
CA THR A 57 -9.22 -7.74 -5.48
C THR A 57 -8.23 -7.29 -4.42
N ILE A 58 -7.38 -6.29 -4.71
CA ILE A 58 -6.34 -5.82 -3.76
C ILE A 58 -6.95 -5.32 -2.45
N LEU A 59 -8.11 -4.67 -2.47
CA LEU A 59 -8.75 -4.12 -1.27
C LEU A 59 -9.78 -5.06 -0.65
N LYS A 60 -9.96 -6.28 -1.17
CA LYS A 60 -10.87 -7.29 -0.61
C LYS A 60 -10.23 -7.95 0.60
N VAL A 61 -10.87 -7.77 1.76
CA VAL A 61 -10.43 -8.37 3.02
C VAL A 61 -10.60 -9.89 2.95
N PRO A 62 -9.56 -10.69 3.25
CA PRO A 62 -9.69 -12.14 3.36
C PRO A 62 -10.70 -12.54 4.46
N PRO A 63 -11.39 -13.69 4.32
CA PRO A 63 -12.31 -14.17 5.34
C PRO A 63 -11.63 -14.33 6.70
N GLY A 64 -12.27 -13.84 7.78
CA GLY A 64 -11.75 -13.94 9.14
C GLY A 64 -10.65 -12.92 9.50
N GLN A 65 -10.18 -12.10 8.56
CA GLN A 65 -9.17 -11.08 8.84
C GLN A 65 -9.79 -9.84 9.52
N GLU A 66 -9.16 -9.39 10.60
CA GLU A 66 -9.56 -8.17 11.32
C GLU A 66 -9.32 -6.91 10.45
N GLU A 67 -10.34 -6.07 10.33
CA GLU A 67 -10.31 -4.85 9.51
C GLU A 67 -9.27 -3.84 10.01
N GLY A 68 -9.02 -3.76 11.32
CA GLY A 68 -8.02 -2.87 11.90
C GLY A 68 -6.60 -3.20 11.42
N VAL A 69 -6.24 -4.48 11.44
CA VAL A 69 -4.97 -5.00 10.89
C VAL A 69 -4.90 -4.74 9.38
N TRP A 70 -5.98 -5.00 8.65
CA TRP A 70 -6.05 -4.77 7.20
C TRP A 70 -5.79 -3.32 6.83
N LYS A 71 -6.46 -2.37 7.51
CA LYS A 71 -6.23 -0.93 7.32
C LYS A 71 -4.79 -0.54 7.61
N TYR A 72 -4.25 -1.02 8.73
CA TYR A 72 -2.90 -0.72 9.17
C TYR A 72 -1.85 -1.19 8.15
N GLU A 73 -1.92 -2.44 7.70
CA GLU A 73 -0.95 -2.98 6.73
C GLU A 73 -1.09 -2.35 5.33
N HIS A 74 -2.30 -2.00 4.89
CA HIS A 74 -2.46 -1.21 3.66
C HIS A 74 -1.79 0.15 3.75
N VAL A 75 -1.95 0.87 4.86
CA VAL A 75 -1.33 2.19 5.04
C VAL A 75 0.19 2.08 5.03
N ARG A 76 0.74 1.04 5.66
CA ARG A 76 2.17 0.74 5.57
C ARG A 76 2.61 0.46 4.13
N GLN A 77 1.84 -0.35 3.40
CA GLN A 77 2.13 -0.65 1.99
C GLN A 77 2.10 0.62 1.12
N PHE A 78 1.12 1.51 1.33
CA PHE A 78 1.07 2.80 0.63
C PHE A 78 2.29 3.66 0.93
N CYS A 79 2.70 3.78 2.20
CA CYS A 79 3.94 4.49 2.55
C CYS A 79 5.16 3.90 1.82
N MET A 80 5.28 2.56 1.79
CA MET A 80 6.40 1.89 1.14
C MET A 80 6.44 2.15 -0.38
N GLN A 81 5.30 2.06 -1.07
CA GLN A 81 5.24 2.32 -2.52
C GLN A 81 5.41 3.80 -2.83
N LEU A 82 4.89 4.68 -1.97
CA LEU A 82 4.99 6.13 -2.16
C LEU A 82 6.45 6.60 -2.14
N ASN A 83 7.33 5.95 -1.36
CA ASN A 83 8.76 6.24 -1.36
C ASN A 83 9.33 6.31 -2.79
N GLY A 84 8.87 5.43 -3.71
CA GLY A 84 9.27 5.47 -5.12
C GLY A 84 8.95 6.80 -5.80
N LEU A 85 7.70 7.26 -5.70
CA LEU A 85 7.27 8.55 -6.23
C LEU A 85 8.09 9.71 -5.63
N THR A 86 8.38 9.66 -4.34
CA THR A 86 9.08 10.75 -3.64
C THR A 86 10.55 10.89 -4.03
N LEU A 87 11.19 9.80 -4.48
CA LEU A 87 12.54 9.85 -5.03
C LEU A 87 12.58 10.47 -6.43
N LEU A 88 11.48 10.31 -7.19
CA LEU A 88 11.32 10.90 -8.52
C LEU A 88 10.99 12.41 -8.41
N LEU A 89 10.22 12.81 -7.40
CA LEU A 89 9.90 14.20 -7.08
C LEU A 89 11.12 14.94 -6.49
N GLN A 90 12.14 15.20 -7.30
CA GLN A 90 13.31 16.02 -6.92
C GLN A 90 12.99 17.51 -7.04
N CYS A 91 12.13 18.01 -6.16
CA CYS A 91 11.68 19.41 -6.16
C CYS A 91 11.75 20.05 -4.76
N SER A 92 11.37 21.32 -4.65
CA SER A 92 11.36 22.05 -3.37
C SER A 92 10.43 21.45 -2.31
N ALA A 93 9.48 20.60 -2.70
CA ALA A 93 8.59 19.88 -1.76
C ALA A 93 9.20 18.59 -1.20
N ILE A 94 10.44 18.24 -1.56
CA ILE A 94 11.08 16.99 -1.14
C ILE A 94 11.20 16.88 0.38
N ASP A 95 11.47 17.99 1.07
CA ASP A 95 11.61 18.02 2.54
C ASP A 95 10.27 17.75 3.24
N TYR A 96 9.18 18.37 2.74
CA TYR A 96 7.83 18.09 3.22
C TYR A 96 7.47 16.61 3.04
N THR A 97 7.84 16.07 1.89
CA THR A 97 7.52 14.72 1.46
C THR A 97 8.28 13.68 2.30
N ARG A 98 9.60 13.86 2.48
CA ARG A 98 10.42 13.05 3.39
C ARG A 98 9.91 13.11 4.81
N HIS A 99 9.71 14.32 5.35
CA HIS A 99 9.20 14.49 6.72
C HIS A 99 7.84 13.83 6.92
N THR A 100 7.00 13.79 5.88
CA THR A 100 5.72 13.11 5.92
C THR A 100 5.86 11.60 5.99
N LEU A 101 6.72 11.01 5.17
CA LEU A 101 6.98 9.58 5.17
C LEU A 101 7.71 9.11 6.44
N ASP A 102 8.71 9.87 6.90
CA ASP A 102 9.41 9.58 8.15
C ASP A 102 8.45 9.67 9.35
N GLY A 103 7.59 10.68 9.37
CA GLY A 103 6.55 10.82 10.40
C GLY A 103 5.54 9.66 10.37
N ALA A 104 5.14 9.21 9.18
CA ALA A 104 4.26 8.05 9.03
C ALA A 104 4.96 6.76 9.51
N ALA A 105 6.21 6.55 9.11
CA ALA A 105 7.01 5.40 9.53
C ALA A 105 7.22 5.40 11.05
N ALA A 106 7.57 6.54 11.66
CA ALA A 106 7.75 6.66 13.10
C ALA A 106 6.46 6.35 13.86
N LEU A 107 5.30 6.81 13.37
CA LEU A 107 4.01 6.53 13.99
C LEU A 107 3.61 5.06 13.85
N LEU A 108 3.64 4.52 12.63
CA LEU A 108 3.19 3.15 12.32
C LEU A 108 4.10 2.08 12.94
N ASN A 109 5.36 2.41 13.25
CA ASN A 109 6.28 1.53 13.97
C ASN A 109 6.36 1.79 15.48
N SER A 110 5.57 2.73 16.00
CA SER A 110 5.63 3.09 17.41
C SER A 110 4.93 2.04 18.27
N ASN A 111 5.66 1.36 19.15
CA ASN A 111 5.08 0.45 20.15
C ASN A 111 4.08 1.14 21.10
N LYS A 112 4.12 2.48 21.19
CA LYS A 112 3.13 3.26 21.97
C LYS A 112 1.75 3.24 21.33
N TYR A 113 1.68 3.38 20.00
CA TYR A 113 0.42 3.49 19.26
C TYR A 113 0.05 2.19 18.57
N PHE A 114 1.01 1.43 18.08
CA PHE A 114 0.85 0.15 17.40
C PHE A 114 1.74 -0.92 18.08
N PRO A 115 1.39 -1.36 19.31
CA PRO A 115 2.17 -2.34 20.07
C PRO A 115 2.16 -3.75 19.47
N SER A 116 1.23 -4.04 18.55
CA SER A 116 1.07 -5.32 17.88
C SER A 116 0.77 -5.09 16.41
N ARG A 117 1.22 -6.01 15.56
CA ARG A 117 0.84 -6.08 14.13
C ARG A 117 -0.35 -7.00 13.87
N ILE A 118 -0.65 -7.91 14.79
CA ILE A 118 -1.71 -8.92 14.63
C ILE A 118 -3.02 -8.52 15.30
N SER A 119 -3.02 -7.44 16.08
CA SER A 119 -4.22 -6.88 16.71
C SER A 119 -4.06 -5.37 16.85
N ILE A 120 -4.98 -4.61 16.27
CA ILE A 120 -4.90 -3.15 16.22
C ILE A 120 -6.05 -2.54 17.02
N LYS A 121 -5.71 -1.71 18.01
CA LYS A 121 -6.72 -1.02 18.82
C LYS A 121 -7.45 0.03 17.98
N GLU A 122 -8.74 0.20 18.22
CA GLU A 122 -9.56 1.21 17.53
C GLU A 122 -9.01 2.64 17.71
N SER A 123 -8.47 2.96 18.89
CA SER A 123 -7.82 4.26 19.16
C SER A 123 -6.58 4.51 18.28
N SER A 124 -5.92 3.45 17.82
CA SER A 124 -4.79 3.51 16.89
C SER A 124 -5.27 3.72 15.45
N ILE A 125 -6.40 3.14 15.07
CA ILE A 125 -7.04 3.36 13.76
C ILE A 125 -7.40 4.85 13.57
N ALA A 126 -7.85 5.54 14.62
CA ALA A 126 -8.11 6.98 14.56
C ALA A 126 -6.87 7.81 14.15
N LYS A 127 -5.65 7.30 14.36
CA LYS A 127 -4.40 7.97 13.94
C LYS A 127 -4.09 7.76 12.46
N ILE A 128 -4.58 6.67 11.85
CA ILE A 128 -4.37 6.36 10.43
C ILE A 128 -4.91 7.46 9.53
N GLY A 129 -6.11 8.00 9.81
CA GLY A 129 -6.71 9.05 8.97
C GLY A 129 -5.82 10.29 8.83
N SER A 130 -5.07 10.65 9.88
CA SER A 130 -4.11 11.77 9.82
C SER A 130 -2.94 11.52 8.88
N VAL A 131 -2.45 10.27 8.84
CA VAL A 131 -1.39 9.82 7.93
C VAL A 131 -1.93 9.82 6.50
N CYS A 132 -3.13 9.28 6.29
CA CYS A 132 -3.78 9.26 4.98
C CYS A 132 -3.91 10.67 4.38
N ARG A 133 -4.39 11.65 5.17
CA ARG A 133 -4.49 13.04 4.71
C ARG A 133 -3.15 13.61 4.24
N ARG A 134 -2.06 13.34 4.98
CA ARG A 134 -0.73 13.83 4.61
C ARG A 134 -0.17 13.14 3.37
N ILE A 135 -0.37 11.83 3.24
CA ILE A 135 -0.03 11.07 2.02
C ILE A 135 -0.78 11.66 0.82
N TYR A 136 -2.08 11.92 0.95
CA TYR A 136 -2.87 12.42 -0.16
C TYR A 136 -2.42 13.80 -0.67
N ARG A 137 -1.87 14.64 0.20
CA ARG A 137 -1.25 15.91 -0.20
C ARG A 137 -0.03 15.71 -1.10
N ILE A 138 0.73 14.62 -0.93
CA ILE A 138 1.85 14.28 -1.81
C ILE A 138 1.30 13.91 -3.21
N PHE A 139 0.26 13.08 -3.28
CA PHE A 139 -0.40 12.78 -4.56
C PHE A 139 -0.94 14.03 -5.23
N SER A 140 -1.63 14.90 -4.48
CA SER A 140 -2.16 16.15 -5.02
C SER A 140 -1.04 17.05 -5.55
N HIS A 141 0.06 17.18 -4.81
CA HIS A 141 1.23 17.95 -5.25
C HIS A 141 1.83 17.38 -6.54
N ALA A 142 2.04 16.06 -6.59
CA ALA A 142 2.55 15.38 -7.77
C ALA A 142 1.63 15.59 -8.98
N TYR A 143 0.32 15.45 -8.81
CA TYR A 143 -0.66 15.64 -9.87
C TYR A 143 -0.66 17.07 -10.45
N PHE A 144 -0.72 18.09 -9.59
CA PHE A 144 -0.86 19.49 -10.05
C PHE A 144 0.45 20.15 -10.48
N HIS A 145 1.60 19.67 -10.00
CA HIS A 145 2.90 20.31 -10.27
C HIS A 145 3.87 19.45 -11.07
N HIS A 146 3.62 18.13 -11.17
CA HIS A 146 4.46 17.18 -11.88
C HIS A 146 3.62 16.19 -12.72
N PRO A 147 2.76 16.68 -13.63
CA PRO A 147 1.73 15.86 -14.28
C PRO A 147 2.30 14.67 -15.07
N GLU A 148 3.35 14.88 -15.88
CA GLU A 148 3.98 13.81 -16.67
C GLU A 148 4.57 12.71 -15.77
N LEU A 149 5.25 13.09 -14.69
CA LEU A 149 5.82 12.16 -13.73
C LEU A 149 4.71 11.40 -12.99
N PHE A 150 3.66 12.11 -12.57
CA PHE A 150 2.51 11.50 -11.92
C PHE A 150 1.80 10.50 -12.84
N GLU A 151 1.57 10.87 -14.10
CA GLU A 151 0.88 10.02 -15.09
C GLU A 151 1.67 8.75 -15.37
N ASN A 152 2.98 8.86 -15.61
CA ASN A 152 3.86 7.70 -15.80
C ASN A 152 3.83 6.78 -14.56
N PHE A 153 4.01 7.36 -13.37
CA PHE A 153 4.00 6.59 -12.12
C PHE A 153 2.64 5.93 -11.84
N GLU A 154 1.53 6.63 -12.11
CA GLU A 154 0.19 6.12 -11.84
C GLU A 154 -0.24 5.05 -12.85
N THR A 155 0.17 5.19 -14.11
CA THR A 155 -0.07 4.18 -15.17
C THR A 155 0.58 2.85 -14.81
N GLU A 156 1.78 2.88 -14.23
CA GLU A 156 2.48 1.67 -13.80
C GLU A 156 1.93 1.11 -12.49
N THR A 157 1.69 1.95 -11.49
CA THR A 157 1.51 1.49 -10.10
C THR A 157 0.08 1.54 -9.58
N HIS A 158 -0.80 2.32 -10.24
CA HIS A 158 -2.18 2.61 -9.83
C HIS A 158 -2.30 3.03 -8.36
N LEU A 159 -1.24 3.64 -7.80
CA LEU A 159 -1.10 3.82 -6.36
C LEU A 159 -2.08 4.86 -5.83
N CYS A 160 -2.23 6.00 -6.52
CA CYS A 160 -3.14 7.06 -6.14
C CYS A 160 -4.59 6.59 -6.23
N ARG A 161 -4.93 5.82 -7.28
CA ARG A 161 -6.25 5.22 -7.44
C ARG A 161 -6.56 4.23 -6.33
N ARG A 162 -5.66 3.27 -6.07
CA ARG A 162 -5.82 2.29 -4.97
C ARG A 162 -5.97 2.99 -3.62
N PHE A 163 -5.14 4.01 -3.36
CA PHE A 163 -5.22 4.81 -2.15
C PHE A 163 -6.56 5.53 -2.02
N THR A 164 -7.04 6.16 -3.11
CA THR A 164 -8.30 6.91 -3.13
C THR A 164 -9.51 6.01 -2.88
N VAL A 165 -9.56 4.82 -3.51
CA VAL A 165 -10.61 3.84 -3.23
C VAL A 165 -10.54 3.35 -1.78
N PHE A 166 -9.35 3.09 -1.27
CA PHE A 166 -9.14 2.66 0.13
C PHE A 166 -9.65 3.68 1.14
N VAL A 167 -9.26 4.96 1.02
CA VAL A 167 -9.70 5.99 1.98
C VAL A 167 -11.20 6.27 1.91
N LYS A 168 -11.82 6.13 0.74
CA LYS A 168 -13.27 6.24 0.57
C LYS A 168 -13.98 5.03 1.19
N LYS A 169 -13.52 3.81 0.89
CA LYS A 169 -14.10 2.56 1.41
C LYS A 169 -14.17 2.53 2.94
N TYR A 170 -13.13 3.06 3.59
CA TYR A 170 -13.01 3.06 5.06
C TYR A 170 -13.30 4.41 5.72
N ASN A 171 -13.83 5.39 4.98
CA ASN A 171 -14.14 6.74 5.46
C ASN A 171 -12.98 7.40 6.26
N LEU A 172 -11.75 7.23 5.78
CA LEU A 172 -10.55 7.75 6.45
C LEU A 172 -10.30 9.24 6.14
N MET A 173 -10.97 9.76 5.10
CA MET A 173 -10.91 11.15 4.65
C MET A 173 -12.27 11.57 4.09
N ALA A 174 -12.63 12.84 4.29
CA ALA A 174 -13.80 13.44 3.67
C ALA A 174 -13.62 13.58 2.15
N ASN A 175 -14.68 13.35 1.38
CA ASN A 175 -14.64 13.41 -0.08
C ASN A 175 -14.21 14.79 -0.61
N GLU A 176 -14.53 15.88 0.09
CA GLU A 176 -14.13 17.25 -0.26
C GLU A 176 -12.61 17.47 -0.28
N HIS A 177 -11.84 16.62 0.40
CA HIS A 177 -10.38 16.68 0.38
C HIS A 177 -9.77 15.86 -0.76
N LEU A 178 -10.57 15.06 -1.46
CA LEU A 178 -10.13 14.19 -2.54
C LEU A 178 -10.22 14.91 -3.89
N ILE A 179 -9.31 15.86 -4.10
CA ILE A 179 -9.32 16.78 -5.25
C ILE A 179 -8.68 16.24 -6.54
N VAL A 180 -7.94 15.12 -6.47
CA VAL A 180 -7.37 14.47 -7.65
C VAL A 180 -8.46 13.66 -8.35
N PRO A 181 -8.82 13.95 -9.61
CA PRO A 181 -9.96 13.35 -10.32
C PRO A 181 -9.66 11.93 -10.85
N ILE A 182 -9.05 11.07 -10.02
CA ILE A 182 -8.55 9.75 -10.42
C ILE A 182 -9.66 8.71 -10.66
N LEU A 183 -10.84 8.92 -10.07
CA LEU A 183 -11.98 8.00 -10.21
C LEU A 183 -12.93 8.36 -11.36
N GLU A 184 -12.84 9.59 -11.87
CA GLU A 184 -13.72 10.13 -12.91
C GLU A 184 -13.24 9.76 -14.33
N GLN A 185 -11.98 9.34 -14.48
CA GLN A 185 -11.38 8.94 -15.75
C GLN A 185 -11.97 7.65 -16.38
N LYS A 186 -12.89 6.94 -15.70
CA LYS A 186 -13.60 5.77 -16.26
C LYS A 186 -14.69 6.10 -17.29
N LEU A 187 -15.00 7.38 -17.53
CA LEU A 187 -16.15 7.77 -18.37
C LEU A 187 -15.82 8.25 -19.79
N ASN A 188 -14.55 8.46 -20.15
CA ASN A 188 -14.19 8.98 -21.47
C ASN A 188 -13.11 8.12 -22.16
N HIS A 189 -13.51 6.96 -22.67
CA HIS A 189 -12.95 6.44 -23.91
C HIS A 189 -14.09 5.77 -24.70
N PRO A 190 -14.34 6.15 -25.97
CA PRO A 190 -15.32 5.50 -26.85
C PRO A 190 -14.93 4.06 -27.19
#